data_AF-A0A9X0AM38-F1
#
_entry.id   AF-A0A9X0AM38-F1
#
_cell.length_a   1.000
_cell.length_b   1.000
_cell.length_c   1.000
_cell.angle_alpha   90.00
_cell.angle_beta   90.00
_cell.angle_gamma   90.00
#
_symmetry.space_group_name_H-M   'P 1'
#
loop_
_entity.id
_entity.type
_entity.pdbx_description
1 polymer ?
#
loop_
_entity_poly.entity_id
_entity_poly.type
_entity_poly.pdbx_seq_one_letter_code
_entity_poly.pdbx_strand_id
1 'polypeptide(L)'
;MRRWWTKIPPAVDQDDLIGLRVTFNGDDVNSKTRVIRGVGQGGVRLTTFTPMDAKGVSGTSTNICDHMVNKYPMLRFNPQACCLNLGAVSDPKWYTADNLSILPGQIFKKQLPDELGSEMRKMAENEPEDNKRLILQGALASLGYQLPQVPFRNSGLVFKINF
;
A
#
# COMPACT_ATOMS: atom_id res chain seq x y z
N MET A 1 -2.93 16.51 -2.38
CA MET A 1 -4.37 16.22 -2.08
C MET A 1 -4.66 14.76 -2.42
N ARG A 2 -5.12 13.95 -1.46
CA ARG A 2 -5.43 12.52 -1.66
C ARG A 2 -6.79 12.38 -2.38
N ARG A 3 -6.78 12.15 -3.70
CA ARG A 3 -7.96 12.18 -4.60
C ARG A 3 -9.02 11.10 -4.31
N TRP A 4 -8.66 9.99 -3.68
CA TRP A 4 -9.52 8.80 -3.58
C TRP A 4 -10.45 8.76 -2.36
N TRP A 5 -10.48 9.83 -1.57
CA TRP A 5 -11.32 9.89 -0.37
C TRP A 5 -12.80 10.13 -0.71
N THR A 6 -13.14 10.57 -1.92
CA THR A 6 -14.48 11.09 -2.24
C THR A 6 -15.09 10.60 -3.55
N LYS A 7 -14.35 9.90 -4.43
CA LYS A 7 -14.88 9.39 -5.71
C LYS A 7 -14.27 8.03 -6.06
N ILE A 8 -15.10 7.16 -6.65
CA ILE A 8 -14.65 5.90 -7.26
C ILE A 8 -13.59 6.23 -8.32
N PRO A 9 -12.46 5.49 -8.38
CA PRO A 9 -11.45 5.77 -9.38
C PRO A 9 -12.00 5.58 -10.80
N PRO A 10 -11.57 6.40 -11.78
CA PRO A 10 -11.72 6.07 -13.20
C PRO A 10 -11.23 4.64 -13.46
N ALA A 11 -11.85 3.93 -14.41
CA ALA A 11 -11.55 2.53 -14.68
C ALA A 11 -10.04 2.24 -14.87
N VAL A 12 -9.33 3.15 -15.55
CA VAL A 12 -7.87 3.08 -15.78
C VAL A 12 -7.09 3.01 -14.46
N ASP A 13 -7.52 3.77 -13.45
CA ASP A 13 -6.85 3.86 -12.14
C ASP A 13 -7.26 2.70 -11.21
N GLN A 14 -8.35 1.97 -11.52
CA GLN A 14 -8.76 0.81 -10.74
C GLN A 14 -7.77 -0.35 -10.90
N ASP A 15 -7.22 -0.52 -12.11
CA ASP A 15 -6.22 -1.55 -12.40
C ASP A 15 -4.89 -1.30 -11.66
N ASP A 16 -4.61 -0.06 -11.25
CA ASP A 16 -3.44 0.27 -10.43
C ASP A 16 -3.59 -0.12 -8.97
N LEU A 17 -4.83 -0.29 -8.50
CA LEU A 17 -5.11 -0.69 -7.13
C LEU A 17 -5.01 -2.21 -6.93
N ILE A 18 -5.31 -2.99 -7.98
CA ILE A 18 -5.30 -4.45 -7.90
C ILE A 18 -3.88 -4.96 -7.63
N GLY A 19 -3.75 -5.84 -6.63
CA GLY A 19 -2.47 -6.41 -6.20
C GLY A 19 -1.75 -5.62 -5.11
N LEU A 20 -2.20 -4.41 -4.77
CA LEU A 20 -1.65 -3.67 -3.63
C LEU A 20 -1.99 -4.36 -2.32
N ARG A 21 -0.99 -4.45 -1.43
CA ARG A 21 -1.18 -4.92 -0.06
C ARG A 21 -1.64 -3.77 0.82
N VAL A 22 -2.65 -4.05 1.64
CA VAL A 22 -3.26 -3.07 2.55
C VAL A 22 -3.47 -3.67 3.93
N THR A 23 -3.57 -2.79 4.91
CA THR A 23 -4.01 -3.07 6.28
C THR A 23 -5.32 -2.35 6.55
N PHE A 24 -6.11 -2.86 7.48
CA PHE A 24 -7.39 -2.27 7.87
C PHE A 24 -7.28 -1.65 9.25
N ASN A 25 -7.74 -0.40 9.39
CA ASN A 25 -7.59 0.36 10.62
C ASN A 25 -8.43 -0.19 11.79
N GLY A 26 -9.43 -1.02 11.52
CA GLY A 26 -10.22 -1.69 12.55
C GLY A 26 -9.69 -3.06 12.96
N ASP A 27 -8.53 -3.48 12.44
CA ASP A 27 -7.83 -4.61 13.03
C ASP A 27 -7.25 -4.21 14.40
N ASP A 28 -7.24 -5.13 15.35
CA ASP A 28 -6.56 -4.97 16.64
C ASP A 28 -5.03 -4.90 16.46
N VAL A 29 -4.27 -5.00 17.56
CA VAL A 29 -2.79 -4.91 17.64
C VAL A 29 -2.05 -5.73 16.56
N ASN A 30 -2.65 -6.80 16.03
CA ASN A 30 -2.13 -7.61 14.94
C ASN A 30 -2.86 -7.33 13.62
N SER A 31 -2.53 -6.22 12.95
CA SER A 31 -3.12 -5.89 11.66
C SER A 31 -2.81 -6.95 10.60
N LYS A 32 -3.86 -7.51 10.00
CA LYS A 32 -3.72 -8.54 8.97
C LYS A 32 -3.43 -7.87 7.63
N THR A 33 -2.36 -8.32 6.97
CA THR A 33 -2.09 -7.89 5.59
C THR A 33 -3.08 -8.56 4.65
N ARG A 34 -3.71 -7.77 3.78
CA ARG A 34 -4.66 -8.22 2.76
C ARG A 34 -4.25 -7.67 1.40
N VAL A 35 -4.74 -8.27 0.32
CA VAL A 35 -4.45 -7.85 -1.06
C VAL A 35 -5.75 -7.37 -1.71
N ILE A 36 -5.71 -6.21 -2.37
CA ILE A 36 -6.83 -5.73 -3.17
C ILE A 36 -6.99 -6.64 -4.40
N ARG A 37 -8.17 -7.23 -4.56
CA ARG A 37 -8.52 -8.13 -5.67
C ARG A 37 -9.58 -7.57 -6.60
N GLY A 38 -10.28 -6.52 -6.20
CA GLY A 38 -11.31 -5.89 -7.01
C GLY A 38 -11.72 -4.54 -6.47
N VAL A 39 -12.30 -3.74 -7.36
CA VAL A 39 -12.92 -2.45 -7.05
C VAL A 39 -14.42 -2.57 -7.31
N GLY A 40 -15.24 -2.10 -6.38
CA GLY A 40 -16.69 -2.12 -6.53
C GLY A 40 -17.17 -1.11 -7.57
N GLN A 41 -18.15 -1.48 -8.38
CA GLN A 41 -18.71 -0.62 -9.43
C GLN A 41 -19.52 0.58 -8.89
N GLY A 42 -19.93 0.54 -7.61
CA GLY A 42 -20.69 1.59 -6.94
C GLY A 42 -20.11 1.96 -5.58
N GLY A 43 -20.64 3.02 -4.99
CA GLY A 43 -20.28 3.43 -3.63
C GLY A 43 -20.76 2.43 -2.57
N VAL A 44 -20.22 2.55 -1.36
CA VAL A 44 -20.50 1.67 -0.20
C VAL A 44 -21.97 1.60 0.21
N ARG A 45 -22.79 2.59 -0.14
CA ARG A 45 -24.24 2.59 0.09
C ARG A 45 -25.05 1.83 -0.96
N LEU A 46 -24.56 1.77 -2.21
CA LEU A 46 -25.29 1.13 -3.31
C LEU A 46 -24.96 -0.35 -3.43
N THR A 47 -23.80 -0.75 -2.91
CA THR A 47 -23.34 -2.14 -2.98
C THR A 47 -23.90 -2.92 -1.79
N THR A 48 -24.75 -3.89 -2.09
CA THR A 48 -25.35 -4.80 -1.11
C THR A 48 -24.69 -6.17 -1.16
N PHE A 49 -24.66 -6.85 -0.03
CA PHE A 49 -24.18 -8.22 0.07
C PHE A 49 -24.90 -8.96 1.19
N THR A 50 -24.87 -10.28 1.12
CA THR A 50 -25.41 -11.14 2.16
C THR A 50 -24.26 -11.62 3.03
N PRO A 51 -24.07 -11.07 4.24
CA PRO A 51 -22.99 -11.52 5.11
C PRO A 51 -23.24 -12.98 5.51
N MET A 52 -22.20 -13.82 5.41
CA MET A 52 -22.21 -15.15 6.02
C MET A 52 -21.60 -15.08 7.41
N ASP A 53 -22.22 -15.75 8.37
CA ASP A 53 -21.65 -15.90 9.70
C ASP A 53 -20.50 -16.94 9.72
N ALA A 54 -19.83 -17.08 10.86
CA ALA A 54 -18.74 -18.04 11.03
C ALA A 54 -19.19 -19.51 10.90
N LYS A 55 -20.50 -19.77 10.92
CA LYS A 55 -21.12 -21.11 10.78
C LYS A 55 -21.62 -21.35 9.35
N GLY A 56 -21.39 -20.42 8.42
CA GLY A 56 -21.80 -20.52 7.02
C GLY A 56 -23.28 -20.20 6.78
N VAL A 57 -23.98 -19.65 7.78
CA VAL A 57 -25.39 -19.25 7.64
C VAL A 57 -25.45 -17.88 6.99
N SER A 58 -26.23 -17.77 5.91
CA SER A 58 -26.50 -16.49 5.25
C SER A 58 -27.38 -15.61 6.14
N GLY A 59 -26.89 -14.42 6.46
CA GLY A 59 -27.64 -13.39 7.16
C GLY A 59 -28.62 -12.64 6.24
N THR A 60 -29.14 -11.51 6.72
CA THR A 60 -29.98 -10.61 5.93
C THR A 60 -29.12 -9.75 5.00
N SER A 61 -29.57 -9.57 3.74
CA SER A 61 -28.93 -8.65 2.80
C SER A 61 -28.83 -7.24 3.40
N THR A 62 -27.63 -6.68 3.39
CA THR A 62 -27.34 -5.35 3.93
C THR A 62 -26.37 -4.62 3.01
N ASN A 63 -26.35 -3.29 3.06
CA ASN A 63 -25.32 -2.54 2.34
C ASN A 63 -23.99 -2.56 3.12
N ILE A 64 -22.88 -2.39 2.39
CA ILE A 64 -21.53 -2.47 2.98
C ILE A 64 -21.34 -1.40 4.06
N CYS A 65 -21.83 -0.18 3.82
CA CYS A 65 -21.66 0.92 4.77
C CYS A 65 -22.29 0.58 6.14
N ASP A 66 -23.54 0.14 6.15
CA ASP A 66 -24.28 -0.19 7.37
C ASP A 66 -23.67 -1.41 8.06
N HIS A 67 -23.26 -2.43 7.30
CA HIS A 67 -22.54 -3.57 7.87
C HIS A 67 -21.26 -3.14 8.59
N MET A 68 -20.46 -2.28 7.97
CA MET A 68 -19.17 -1.84 8.50
C MET A 68 -19.34 -0.92 9.71
N VAL A 69 -20.32 -0.01 9.69
CA VAL A 69 -20.67 0.84 10.85
C VAL A 69 -21.12 -0.02 12.02
N ASN A 70 -21.98 -1.01 11.80
CA ASN A 70 -22.47 -1.90 12.85
C ASN A 70 -21.36 -2.79 13.41
N LYS A 71 -20.46 -3.28 12.55
CA LYS A 71 -19.36 -4.18 12.94
C LYS A 71 -18.21 -3.45 13.63
N TYR A 72 -17.94 -2.21 13.25
CA TYR A 72 -16.82 -1.41 13.75
C TYR A 72 -17.31 -0.03 14.23
N PRO A 73 -18.06 0.03 15.35
CA PRO A 73 -18.71 1.26 15.81
C PRO A 73 -17.73 2.38 16.20
N MET A 74 -16.46 2.05 16.45
CA MET A 74 -15.41 3.02 16.78
C MET A 74 -14.78 3.68 15.54
N LEU A 75 -15.07 3.18 14.34
CA LEU A 75 -14.55 3.75 13.09
C LEU A 75 -15.55 4.69 12.44
N ARG A 76 -15.03 5.70 11.74
CA ARG A 76 -15.83 6.56 10.88
C ARG A 76 -15.77 6.03 9.45
N PHE A 77 -16.92 5.95 8.82
CA PHE A 77 -17.06 5.50 7.44
C PHE A 77 -17.62 6.63 6.57
N ASN A 78 -16.95 6.92 5.47
CA ASN A 78 -17.41 7.84 4.45
C ASN A 78 -18.39 7.11 3.51
N PRO A 79 -19.67 7.51 3.45
CA PRO A 79 -20.66 6.88 2.58
C PRO A 79 -20.38 7.00 1.08
N GLN A 80 -19.49 7.92 0.68
CA GLN A 80 -19.07 8.13 -0.71
C GLN A 80 -17.76 7.42 -1.04
N ALA A 81 -17.16 6.72 -0.09
CA ALA A 81 -15.95 5.95 -0.35
C ALA A 81 -16.22 4.81 -1.34
N CYS A 82 -15.17 4.43 -2.06
CA CYS A 82 -15.17 3.26 -2.92
C CYS A 82 -15.12 1.97 -2.09
N CYS A 83 -15.74 0.90 -2.62
CA CYS A 83 -15.65 -0.44 -2.07
C CYS A 83 -14.46 -1.18 -2.68
N LEU A 84 -13.68 -1.87 -1.85
CA LEU A 84 -12.57 -2.72 -2.31
C LEU A 84 -12.81 -4.17 -1.88
N ASN A 85 -12.68 -5.10 -2.81
CA ASN A 85 -12.71 -6.53 -2.51
C ASN A 85 -11.31 -6.98 -2.08
N LEU A 86 -11.21 -7.52 -0.86
CA LEU A 86 -9.99 -8.11 -0.30
C LEU A 86 -10.06 -9.64 -0.22
N GLY A 87 -11.22 -10.22 -0.55
CA GLY A 87 -11.49 -11.65 -0.57
C GLY A 87 -11.23 -12.29 -1.94
N ALA A 88 -11.62 -13.56 -2.08
CA ALA A 88 -11.56 -14.23 -3.38
C ALA A 88 -12.65 -13.70 -4.33
N VAL A 89 -12.57 -14.04 -5.61
CA VAL A 89 -13.65 -13.73 -6.57
C VAL A 89 -14.92 -14.54 -6.24
N SER A 90 -14.74 -15.80 -5.82
CA SER A 90 -15.82 -16.69 -5.40
C SER A 90 -16.38 -16.41 -4.00
N ASP A 91 -15.60 -15.76 -3.14
CA ASP A 91 -15.96 -15.35 -1.77
C ASP A 91 -15.49 -13.91 -1.53
N PRO A 92 -16.21 -12.91 -2.06
CA PRO A 92 -15.80 -11.52 -1.99
C PRO A 92 -15.93 -10.98 -0.56
N LYS A 93 -14.92 -10.24 -0.12
CA LYS A 93 -14.89 -9.58 1.19
C LYS A 93 -14.70 -8.09 0.99
N TRP A 94 -15.80 -7.36 1.09
CA TRP A 94 -15.84 -5.95 0.79
C TRP A 94 -15.46 -5.06 1.98
N TYR A 95 -14.61 -4.08 1.72
CA TYR A 95 -14.17 -3.07 2.68
C TYR A 95 -14.32 -1.68 2.10
N THR A 96 -14.44 -0.69 2.96
CA THR A 96 -14.45 0.72 2.57
C THR A 96 -13.00 1.22 2.41
N ALA A 97 -12.72 1.97 1.34
CA ALA A 97 -11.36 2.42 1.02
C ALA A 97 -10.77 3.41 2.05
N ASP A 98 -11.62 4.15 2.77
CA ASP A 98 -11.24 5.19 3.74
C ASP A 98 -10.56 4.65 5.01
N ASN A 99 -10.81 3.39 5.35
CA ASN A 99 -10.22 2.71 6.51
C ASN A 99 -9.14 1.70 6.12
N LEU A 100 -8.64 1.79 4.88
CA LEU A 100 -7.56 0.96 4.36
C LEU A 100 -6.28 1.80 4.17
N SER A 101 -5.15 1.22 4.58
CA SER A 101 -3.83 1.82 4.47
C SER A 101 -2.92 0.95 3.61
N ILE A 102 -2.32 1.53 2.56
CA ILE A 102 -1.34 0.83 1.71
C ILE A 102 -0.09 0.50 2.56
N LEU A 103 0.34 -0.76 2.52
CA LEU A 103 1.53 -1.20 3.23
C LEU A 103 2.78 -0.50 2.66
N PRO A 104 3.69 0.03 3.50
CA PRO A 104 4.93 0.65 3.03
C PRO A 104 5.88 -0.38 2.38
N GLY A 105 6.85 0.12 1.62
CA GLY A 105 7.90 -0.72 1.01
C GLY A 105 7.43 -1.59 -0.16
N GLN A 106 6.27 -1.28 -0.74
CA GLN A 106 5.79 -1.96 -1.95
C GLN A 106 6.43 -1.37 -3.19
N ILE A 107 6.97 -2.23 -4.05
CA ILE A 107 7.61 -1.84 -5.31
C ILE A 107 6.53 -1.58 -6.36
N PHE A 108 6.57 -0.40 -6.98
CA PHE A 108 5.74 -0.09 -8.15
C PHE A 108 6.32 -0.80 -9.39
N LYS A 109 5.51 -1.63 -10.06
CA LYS A 109 5.97 -2.52 -11.16
C LYS A 109 5.56 -2.06 -12.56
N LYS A 110 4.64 -1.11 -12.69
CA LYS A 110 4.17 -0.63 -13.99
C LYS A 110 5.12 0.44 -14.52
N GLN A 111 5.01 0.72 -15.82
CA GLN A 111 5.71 1.86 -16.42
C GLN A 111 5.21 3.14 -15.77
N LEU A 112 6.13 3.99 -15.32
CA LEU A 112 5.79 5.30 -14.80
C LEU A 112 5.33 6.20 -15.97
N PRO A 113 4.25 6.99 -15.78
CA PRO A 113 3.90 8.06 -16.71
C PRO A 113 5.09 8.99 -16.95
N ASP A 114 5.23 9.53 -18.16
CA ASP A 114 6.38 10.35 -18.56
C ASP A 114 6.63 11.55 -17.63
N GLU A 115 5.56 12.16 -17.13
CA GLU A 115 5.63 13.26 -16.15
C GLU A 115 6.34 12.82 -14.87
N LEU A 116 5.90 11.73 -14.26
CA LEU A 116 6.50 11.16 -13.05
C LEU A 116 7.90 10.60 -13.33
N GLY A 117 8.13 10.03 -14.51
CA GLY A 117 9.45 9.57 -14.94
C GLY A 117 10.45 10.73 -15.08
N SER A 118 9.99 11.89 -15.58
CA SER A 118 10.80 13.10 -15.66
C SER A 118 11.16 13.64 -14.28
N GLU A 119 10.20 13.68 -13.35
CA GLU A 119 10.45 14.06 -11.96
C GLU A 119 11.42 13.09 -11.26
N MET A 120 11.22 11.78 -11.45
CA MET A 120 12.11 10.76 -10.90
C MET A 120 13.54 10.93 -11.41
N ARG A 121 13.72 11.22 -12.71
CA ARG A 121 15.04 11.52 -13.29
C ARG A 121 15.66 12.74 -12.64
N LYS A 122 14.96 13.86 -12.59
CA LYS A 122 15.47 15.10 -11.97
C LYS A 122 15.83 14.91 -10.49
N MET A 123 15.11 14.03 -9.79
CA MET A 123 15.37 13.72 -8.38
C MET A 123 16.56 12.77 -8.19
N ALA A 124 16.79 11.86 -9.14
CA ALA A 124 17.89 10.89 -9.09
C ALA A 124 19.19 11.42 -9.72
N GLU A 125 19.08 12.39 -10.62
CA GLU A 125 20.19 13.04 -11.29
C GLU A 125 21.01 13.84 -10.27
N ASN A 126 22.28 13.46 -10.16
CA ASN A 126 23.25 14.09 -9.29
C ASN A 126 24.58 14.14 -10.04
N GLU A 127 25.35 15.20 -9.81
CA GLU A 127 26.71 15.30 -10.32
C GLU A 127 27.59 14.17 -9.75
N PRO A 128 28.64 13.72 -10.46
CA PRO A 128 29.49 12.63 -10.00
C PRO A 128 30.04 12.80 -8.58
N GLU A 129 30.45 14.01 -8.19
CA GLU A 129 30.96 14.31 -6.85
C GLU A 129 29.85 14.25 -5.78
N ASP A 130 28.63 14.65 -6.13
CA ASP A 130 27.48 14.53 -5.23
C ASP A 130 27.08 13.08 -5.03
N ASN A 131 27.06 12.28 -6.11
CA ASN A 131 26.84 10.84 -6.04
C ASN A 131 27.89 10.15 -5.16
N LYS A 132 29.18 10.46 -5.37
CA LYS A 132 30.26 9.94 -4.54
C LYS A 132 30.06 10.28 -3.07
N ARG A 133 29.69 11.53 -2.76
CA ARG A 133 29.39 11.97 -1.39
C ARG A 133 28.21 11.22 -0.79
N LEU A 134 27.09 11.07 -1.51
CA LEU A 134 25.90 10.34 -1.06
C LEU A 134 26.21 8.87 -0.77
N ILE A 135 27.03 8.23 -1.61
CA ILE A 135 27.44 6.83 -1.41
C ILE A 135 28.33 6.72 -0.17
N LEU A 136 29.38 7.53 -0.07
CA LEU A 136 30.36 7.45 1.01
C LEU A 136 29.75 7.79 2.37
N GLN A 137 28.92 8.84 2.43
CA GLN A 137 28.40 9.39 3.69
C GLN A 137 27.03 8.81 4.09
N GLY A 138 26.27 8.23 3.15
CA GLY A 138 24.93 7.72 3.41
C GLY A 138 24.79 6.21 3.19
N ALA A 139 25.01 5.76 1.96
CA ALA A 139 24.71 4.39 1.55
C ALA A 139 25.59 3.35 2.27
N LEU A 140 26.90 3.58 2.35
CA LEU A 140 27.83 2.64 3.00
C LEU A 140 27.50 2.44 4.48
N ALA A 141 27.23 3.53 5.21
CA ALA A 141 26.87 3.47 6.62
C ALA A 141 25.58 2.67 6.84
N SER A 142 24.58 2.87 5.98
CA SER A 142 23.29 2.15 6.03
C SER A 142 23.44 0.65 5.77
N LEU A 143 24.48 0.26 5.02
CA LEU A 143 24.84 -1.14 4.74
C LEU A 143 25.79 -1.73 5.81
N GLY A 144 26.11 -0.98 6.86
CA GLY A 144 27.03 -1.41 7.93
C GLY A 144 28.52 -1.27 7.57
N TYR A 145 28.85 -0.67 6.43
CA TYR A 145 30.22 -0.33 6.08
C TYR A 145 30.58 1.00 6.74
N GLN A 146 31.43 0.94 7.75
CA GLN A 146 32.07 2.14 8.27
C GLN A 146 33.16 2.55 7.29
N LEU A 147 33.17 3.82 6.89
CA LEU A 147 34.35 4.40 6.25
C LEU A 147 35.55 4.13 7.18
N PRO A 148 36.65 3.57 6.66
CA PRO A 148 37.74 3.11 7.51
C PRO A 148 38.35 4.31 8.24
N GLN A 149 38.08 4.43 9.53
CA GLN A 149 38.96 5.17 10.45
C GLN A 149 40.21 4.31 10.75
N VAL A 150 40.09 2.98 10.63
CA VAL A 150 41.16 2.00 10.83
C VAL A 150 40.88 0.81 9.89
N PRO A 151 41.89 0.20 9.23
CA PRO A 151 41.66 -0.98 8.38
C PRO A 151 41.00 -2.10 9.18
N PHE A 152 39.91 -2.67 8.63
CA PHE A 152 39.26 -3.89 9.11
C PHE A 152 40.32 -4.99 9.32
N ARG A 153 40.75 -5.23 10.57
CA ARG A 153 41.85 -6.18 10.84
C ARG A 153 41.41 -7.60 11.14
N ASN A 154 40.12 -7.90 11.32
CA ASN A 154 39.72 -9.19 11.92
C ASN A 154 38.78 -10.09 11.07
N SER A 155 38.54 -9.80 9.79
CA SER A 155 37.64 -10.64 8.95
C SER A 155 38.27 -11.26 7.71
N GLY A 156 39.57 -11.03 7.43
CA GLY A 156 40.26 -11.60 6.25
C GLY A 156 39.73 -11.13 4.88
N LEU A 157 38.68 -10.31 4.85
CA LEU A 157 38.09 -9.70 3.65
C LEU A 157 38.31 -8.19 3.69
N VAL A 158 39.10 -7.69 2.74
CA VAL A 158 39.32 -6.25 2.54
C VAL A 158 38.54 -5.81 1.30
N PHE A 159 37.48 -5.04 1.50
CA PHE A 159 36.79 -4.37 0.38
C PHE A 159 37.53 -3.09 0.04
N LYS A 160 38.28 -3.09 -1.07
CA LYS A 160 38.81 -1.86 -1.64
C LYS A 160 37.68 -1.15 -2.38
N ILE A 161 37.27 0.00 -1.86
CA ILE A 161 36.31 0.88 -2.50
C ILE A 161 37.13 1.88 -3.34
N ASN A 162 37.32 1.58 -4.62
CA ASN A 162 37.93 2.49 -5.59
C ASN A 162 36.79 3.19 -6.34
N PHE A 163 36.69 4.52 -6.21
CA PHE A 163 35.85 5.37 -7.06
C PHE A 163 36.76 6.13 -8.02
#